data_AF-A0A328C138-F1
#
_entry.id   AF-A0A328C138-F1
#
_cell.length_a   1.000
_cell.length_b   1.000
_cell.length_c   1.000
_cell.angle_alpha   90.00
_cell.angle_beta   90.00
_cell.angle_gamma   90.00
#
_symmetry.space_group_name_H-M   'P 1'
#
loop_
_entity.id
_entity.type
_entity.pdbx_description
1 polymer ?
#
loop_
_entity_poly.entity_id
_entity_poly.type
_entity_poly.pdbx_seq_one_letter_code
_entity_poly.pdbx_strand_id
1 'polypeptide(L)'
;MEYVALPEGSPTLWGFNKVQDTTYLAWHNELDRLIGTINLRHNLNGDFIRKYGGHIGYAIHPDFWGQGYGSEMLKLGLVKAKDIGLDRVLITCEESNIASEKVILNNGGVFETLVDGKIKRFWVGGVGENTVLEPRVSP
;
A
#
# COMPACT_ATOMS: atom_id res chain seq x y z
N MET A 1 -2.32 23.69 -21.33
CA MET A 1 -1.92 22.47 -20.58
C MET A 1 -3.18 21.88 -20.02
N GLU A 2 -3.47 20.62 -20.29
CA GLU A 2 -4.67 19.93 -19.84
C GLU A 2 -4.25 18.65 -19.13
N TYR A 3 -4.87 18.35 -17.99
CA TYR A 3 -4.66 17.10 -17.28
C TYR A 3 -5.73 16.11 -17.74
N VAL A 4 -5.32 15.09 -18.47
CA VAL A 4 -6.20 13.98 -18.85
C VAL A 4 -5.96 12.84 -17.88
N ALA A 5 -7.02 12.30 -17.27
CA ALA A 5 -6.93 11.09 -16.48
C ALA A 5 -6.41 9.96 -17.36
N LEU A 6 -5.34 9.29 -16.92
CA LEU A 6 -4.80 8.16 -17.67
C LEU A 6 -5.76 6.96 -17.50
N PRO A 7 -6.47 6.49 -18.55
CA PRO A 7 -7.43 5.39 -18.39
C PRO A 7 -6.72 4.06 -18.11
N GLU A 8 -7.47 3.10 -17.57
CA GLU A 8 -7.01 1.70 -17.47
C GLU A 8 -6.56 1.18 -18.85
N GLY A 9 -5.53 0.33 -18.86
CA GLY A 9 -4.91 -0.20 -20.06
C GLY A 9 -3.85 0.72 -20.69
N SER A 10 -3.75 1.98 -20.26
CA SER A 10 -2.74 2.89 -20.78
C SER A 10 -1.32 2.41 -20.46
N PRO A 11 -0.38 2.42 -21.42
CA PRO A 11 1.01 2.07 -21.16
C PRO A 11 1.64 3.12 -20.24
N THR A 12 2.33 2.65 -19.21
CA THR A 12 3.13 3.52 -18.33
C THR A 12 4.57 3.60 -18.81
N LEU A 13 5.29 4.63 -18.36
CA LEU A 13 6.73 4.79 -18.62
C LEU A 13 7.59 3.64 -18.06
N TRP A 14 6.99 2.79 -17.22
CA TRP A 14 7.65 1.71 -16.50
C TRP A 14 7.40 0.34 -17.14
N GLY A 15 6.86 0.29 -18.37
CA GLY A 15 6.71 -0.94 -19.13
C GLY A 15 5.55 -1.84 -18.67
N PHE A 16 4.59 -1.30 -17.92
CA PHE A 16 3.35 -1.99 -17.55
C PHE A 16 2.12 -1.14 -17.87
N ASN A 17 0.96 -1.77 -18.01
CA ASN A 17 -0.30 -1.07 -18.25
C ASN A 17 -0.92 -0.59 -16.94
N LYS A 18 -1.43 0.64 -16.92
CA LYS A 18 -2.18 1.18 -15.80
C LYS A 18 -3.41 0.32 -15.52
N VAL A 19 -3.63 0.00 -14.26
CA VAL A 19 -4.87 -0.61 -13.77
C VAL A 19 -5.82 0.48 -13.28
N GLN A 20 -7.10 0.16 -13.18
CA GLN A 20 -8.07 1.05 -12.54
C GLN A 20 -7.65 1.34 -11.09
N ASP A 21 -7.68 2.61 -10.71
CA ASP A 21 -7.32 3.06 -9.38
C ASP A 21 -8.13 4.29 -8.94
N THR A 22 -8.18 4.51 -7.64
CA THR A 22 -8.68 5.73 -7.02
C THR A 22 -7.57 6.35 -6.18
N THR A 23 -7.37 7.66 -6.32
CA THR A 23 -6.43 8.43 -5.52
C THR A 23 -7.19 9.20 -4.45
N TYR A 24 -6.77 9.02 -3.19
CA TYR A 24 -7.27 9.76 -2.03
C TYR A 24 -6.19 10.73 -1.55
N LEU A 25 -6.64 11.89 -1.09
CA LEU A 25 -5.80 12.95 -0.53
C LEU A 25 -5.94 12.94 1.00
N ALA A 26 -4.81 12.92 1.70
CA ALA A 26 -4.78 13.02 3.16
C ALA A 26 -4.66 14.50 3.57
N TRP A 27 -5.76 15.08 4.06
CA TRP A 27 -5.82 16.45 4.56
C TRP A 27 -5.60 16.49 6.08
N HIS A 28 -4.71 17.35 6.53
CA HIS A 28 -4.47 17.60 7.95
C HIS A 28 -5.31 18.78 8.41
N ASN A 29 -6.41 18.50 9.12
CA ASN A 29 -7.42 19.50 9.47
C ASN A 29 -6.86 20.67 10.30
N GLU A 30 -6.01 20.41 11.30
CA GLU A 30 -5.53 21.49 12.19
C GLU A 30 -4.53 22.44 11.52
N LEU A 31 -3.77 21.94 10.54
CA LEU A 31 -2.78 22.72 9.80
C LEU A 31 -3.32 23.20 8.44
N ASP A 32 -4.56 22.83 8.13
CA ASP A 32 -5.26 23.10 6.89
C ASP A 32 -4.42 22.87 5.62
N ARG A 33 -3.82 21.68 5.51
CA ARG A 33 -2.96 21.34 4.37
C ARG A 33 -2.96 19.87 4.00
N LEU A 34 -2.64 19.60 2.73
CA LEU A 34 -2.37 18.26 2.23
C LEU A 34 -1.05 17.73 2.82
N ILE A 35 -1.08 16.50 3.36
CA ILE A 35 0.09 15.84 3.97
C ILE A 35 0.48 14.52 3.29
N GLY A 36 -0.36 13.99 2.41
CA GLY A 36 -0.04 12.75 1.71
C GLY A 36 -1.13 12.29 0.76
N THR A 37 -0.88 11.14 0.14
CA THR A 37 -1.79 10.53 -0.83
C THR A 37 -1.81 9.02 -0.66
N ILE A 38 -2.97 8.42 -0.89
CA ILE A 38 -3.15 6.97 -1.06
C ILE A 38 -3.58 6.73 -2.51
N ASN A 39 -2.91 5.82 -3.20
CA ASN A 39 -3.33 5.29 -4.48
C ASN A 39 -3.83 3.86 -4.25
N LEU A 40 -5.13 3.64 -4.46
CA LEU A 40 -5.78 2.35 -4.31
C LEU A 40 -6.11 1.79 -5.69
N ARG A 41 -5.38 0.75 -6.10
CA ARG A 41 -5.62 -0.02 -7.32
C ARG A 41 -6.73 -1.02 -7.07
N HIS A 42 -7.75 -1.01 -7.93
CA HIS A 42 -8.96 -1.82 -7.78
C HIS A 42 -8.74 -3.28 -8.22
N ASN A 43 -7.69 -3.52 -8.99
CA ASN A 43 -7.28 -4.83 -9.42
C ASN A 43 -5.75 -4.88 -9.57
N LEU A 44 -5.21 -6.09 -9.68
CA LEU A 44 -3.81 -6.33 -10.04
C LEU A 44 -3.75 -6.98 -11.42
N ASN A 45 -4.46 -6.47 -12.42
CA ASN A 45 -4.40 -7.00 -13.77
C ASN A 45 -3.10 -6.52 -14.44
N GLY A 46 -2.04 -7.31 -14.29
CA GLY A 46 -0.74 -7.05 -14.90
C GLY A 46 0.38 -7.62 -14.06
N ASP A 47 1.32 -8.32 -14.68
CA ASP A 47 2.35 -9.08 -13.96
C ASP A 47 3.23 -8.19 -13.10
N PHE A 48 3.56 -6.99 -13.58
CA PHE A 48 4.33 -6.02 -12.81
C PHE A 48 3.59 -5.56 -11.55
N ILE A 49 2.32 -5.15 -11.67
CA ILE A 49 1.52 -4.69 -10.52
C ILE A 49 1.28 -5.84 -9.54
N ARG A 50 1.02 -7.06 -10.05
CA ARG A 50 0.94 -8.25 -9.21
C ARG A 50 2.21 -8.51 -8.46
N LYS A 51 3.37 -8.42 -9.11
CA LYS A 51 4.67 -8.82 -8.56
C LYS A 51 5.26 -7.75 -7.63
N TYR A 52 5.18 -6.48 -8.01
CA TYR A 52 5.90 -5.38 -7.36
C TYR A 52 4.98 -4.27 -6.81
N GLY A 53 3.80 -4.05 -7.38
CA GLY A 53 2.99 -2.86 -7.11
C GLY A 53 2.01 -2.98 -5.94
N GLY A 54 1.31 -4.11 -5.83
CA GLY A 54 0.23 -4.29 -4.86
C GLY A 54 -1.00 -3.39 -5.11
N HIS A 55 -1.96 -3.44 -4.21
CA HIS A 55 -3.21 -2.69 -4.28
C HIS A 55 -3.04 -1.27 -3.75
N ILE A 56 -2.21 -1.08 -2.72
CA ILE A 56 -2.07 0.22 -2.06
C ILE A 56 -0.64 0.72 -2.22
N GLY A 57 -0.49 1.90 -2.81
CA GLY A 57 0.70 2.72 -2.70
C GLY A 57 0.39 4.00 -1.93
N TYR A 58 1.34 4.54 -1.18
CA TYR A 58 1.16 5.80 -0.47
C TYR A 58 2.43 6.63 -0.41
N ALA A 59 2.24 7.93 -0.22
CA ALA A 59 3.31 8.89 -0.02
C ALA A 59 2.88 9.90 1.04
N ILE A 60 3.83 10.33 1.86
CA ILE A 60 3.62 11.28 2.95
C ILE A 60 4.69 12.35 2.83
N HIS A 61 4.29 13.59 3.03
CA HIS A 61 5.20 14.73 3.04
C HIS A 61 6.26 14.54 4.16
N PRO A 62 7.55 14.78 3.91
CA PRO A 62 8.63 14.46 4.85
C PRO A 62 8.46 15.05 6.27
N ASP A 63 7.93 16.27 6.37
CA ASP A 63 7.62 16.93 7.66
C ASP A 63 6.66 16.15 8.56
N PHE A 64 5.96 15.15 8.03
CA PHE A 64 4.96 14.32 8.72
C PHE A 64 5.43 12.87 8.93
N TRP A 65 6.69 12.56 8.60
CA TRP A 65 7.26 11.24 8.87
C TRP A 65 7.46 11.01 10.37
N GLY A 66 7.40 9.73 10.78
CA GLY A 66 7.65 9.33 12.17
C GLY A 66 6.56 9.70 13.17
N GLN A 67 5.45 10.32 12.73
CA GLN A 67 4.39 10.84 13.58
C GLN A 67 3.12 9.97 13.61
N GLY A 68 3.15 8.78 13.00
CA GLY A 68 2.03 7.84 12.99
C GLY A 68 1.06 8.00 11.80
N TYR A 69 1.13 9.10 11.04
CA TYR A 69 0.26 9.34 9.89
C TYR A 69 0.30 8.23 8.84
N GLY A 70 1.43 7.56 8.64
CA GLY A 70 1.52 6.40 7.74
C GLY A 70 0.61 5.25 8.14
N SER A 71 0.59 4.92 9.43
CA SER A 71 -0.28 3.87 9.95
C SER A 71 -1.75 4.26 9.81
N GLU A 72 -2.09 5.51 10.10
CA GLU A 72 -3.47 6.02 10.01
C GLU A 72 -3.96 6.08 8.56
N MET A 73 -3.16 6.62 7.65
CA MET A 73 -3.49 6.68 6.23
C MET A 73 -3.69 5.28 5.64
N LEU A 74 -2.84 4.31 5.99
CA LEU A 74 -3.02 2.94 5.53
C LEU A 74 -4.31 2.33 6.11
N LYS A 75 -4.59 2.53 7.39
CA LYS A 75 -5.85 2.06 8.02
C LYS A 75 -7.08 2.58 7.28
N LEU A 76 -7.12 3.87 6.95
CA LEU A 76 -8.20 4.48 6.18
C LEU A 76 -8.27 3.93 4.75
N GLY A 77 -7.11 3.74 4.10
CA GLY A 77 -7.02 3.12 2.78
C GLY A 77 -7.57 1.69 2.75
N LEU A 78 -7.35 0.89 3.80
CA LEU A 78 -7.91 -0.46 3.93
C LEU A 78 -9.44 -0.46 4.08
N VAL A 79 -10.00 0.53 4.76
CA VAL A 79 -11.47 0.72 4.79
C VAL A 79 -11.99 1.01 3.39
N LYS A 80 -11.33 1.92 2.66
CA LYS A 80 -11.71 2.23 1.27
C LYS A 80 -11.55 1.05 0.32
N ALA A 81 -10.57 0.18 0.54
CA ALA A 81 -10.44 -1.07 -0.20
C ALA A 81 -11.63 -2.01 0.04
N LYS A 82 -12.09 -2.15 1.28
CA LYS A 82 -13.30 -2.92 1.60
C LYS A 82 -14.56 -2.34 0.97
N ASP A 83 -14.69 -1.01 0.93
CA ASP A 83 -15.85 -0.34 0.31
C ASP A 83 -16.03 -0.73 -1.18
N ILE A 84 -14.94 -1.10 -1.88
CA ILE A 84 -14.96 -1.57 -3.28
C ILE A 84 -14.90 -3.09 -3.43
N GLY A 85 -15.10 -3.85 -2.34
CA GLY A 85 -15.15 -5.32 -2.35
C GLY A 85 -13.78 -6.01 -2.28
N LEU A 86 -12.71 -5.31 -1.93
CA LEU A 86 -11.39 -5.92 -1.71
C LEU A 86 -11.24 -6.33 -0.24
N ASP A 87 -11.63 -7.57 0.08
CA ASP A 87 -11.53 -8.13 1.44
C ASP A 87 -10.09 -8.47 1.86
N ARG A 88 -9.21 -8.65 0.88
CA ARG A 88 -7.80 -8.96 1.05
C ARG A 88 -6.97 -8.17 0.05
N VAL A 89 -5.95 -7.45 0.53
CA VAL A 89 -5.08 -6.62 -0.30
C VAL A 89 -3.61 -6.99 -0.12
N LEU A 90 -2.92 -7.08 -1.25
CA LEU A 90 -1.46 -7.13 -1.32
C LEU A 90 -0.89 -5.72 -1.17
N ILE A 91 0.09 -5.55 -0.29
CA ILE A 91 0.89 -4.33 -0.16
C ILE A 91 2.35 -4.72 -0.25
N THR A 92 3.14 -3.90 -0.93
CA THR A 92 4.56 -4.15 -1.15
C THR A 92 5.39 -2.97 -0.65
N CYS A 93 6.63 -3.25 -0.25
CA CYS A 93 7.62 -2.23 0.03
C CYS A 93 9.02 -2.73 -0.31
N GLU A 94 9.97 -1.83 -0.50
CA GLU A 94 11.38 -2.22 -0.58
C GLU A 94 11.85 -2.80 0.76
N GLU A 95 12.77 -3.76 0.70
CA GLU A 95 13.38 -4.41 1.87
C GLU A 95 14.09 -3.40 2.77
N SER A 96 14.71 -2.38 2.18
CA SER A 96 15.37 -1.28 2.87
C SER A 96 14.39 -0.31 3.55
N ASN A 97 13.10 -0.34 3.18
CA ASN A 97 12.09 0.59 3.66
C ASN A 97 11.42 0.09 4.94
N ILE A 98 12.20 0.10 6.03
CA ILE A 98 11.78 -0.35 7.36
C ILE A 98 10.57 0.44 7.89
N ALA A 99 10.45 1.72 7.52
CA ALA A 99 9.32 2.55 7.94
C ALA A 99 8.00 2.03 7.35
N SER A 100 7.98 1.72 6.05
CA SER A 100 6.77 1.19 5.39
C SER A 100 6.45 -0.22 5.84
N GLU A 101 7.47 -1.07 6.06
CA GLU A 101 7.27 -2.38 6.65
C GLU A 101 6.57 -2.30 8.01
N LYS A 102 7.03 -1.42 8.91
CA LYS A 102 6.39 -1.20 10.22
C LYS A 102 4.93 -0.72 10.08
N VAL A 103 4.66 0.21 9.15
CA VAL A 103 3.31 0.69 8.86
C VAL A 103 2.39 -0.46 8.41
N ILE A 104 2.88 -1.33 7.52
CA ILE A 104 2.13 -2.48 7.01
C ILE A 104 1.86 -3.49 8.13
N LEU A 105 2.88 -3.86 8.90
CA LEU A 105 2.75 -4.81 10.02
C LEU A 105 1.78 -4.29 11.09
N ASN A 106 1.87 -3.01 11.46
CA ASN A 106 0.95 -2.38 12.42
C ASN A 106 -0.51 -2.36 11.95
N ASN A 107 -0.75 -2.52 10.64
CA ASN A 107 -2.08 -2.60 10.06
C ASN A 107 -2.50 -4.05 9.73
N GLY A 108 -1.85 -5.05 10.34
CA GLY A 108 -2.21 -6.45 10.19
C GLY A 108 -1.65 -7.10 8.92
N GLY A 109 -0.59 -6.53 8.34
CA GLY A 109 0.12 -7.16 7.24
C GLY A 109 0.81 -8.45 7.67
N VAL A 110 0.54 -9.53 6.95
CA VAL A 110 1.20 -10.82 7.09
C VAL A 110 2.19 -10.97 5.95
N PHE A 111 3.47 -11.15 6.28
CA PHE A 111 4.53 -11.33 5.29
C PHE A 111 4.26 -12.56 4.42
N GLU A 112 4.32 -12.39 3.10
CA GLU A 112 4.20 -13.45 2.11
C GLU A 112 5.58 -13.92 1.65
N THR A 113 6.35 -13.02 1.04
CA THR A 113 7.63 -13.38 0.42
C THR A 113 8.48 -12.14 0.09
N LEU A 114 9.76 -12.38 -0.19
CA LEU A 114 10.71 -11.40 -0.71
C LEU A 114 10.96 -11.68 -2.20
N VAL A 115 10.54 -10.76 -3.06
CA VAL A 115 10.70 -10.88 -4.50
C VAL A 115 12.00 -10.24 -4.96
N ASP A 116 12.75 -10.98 -5.78
CA ASP A 116 14.02 -10.59 -6.38
C ASP A 116 15.05 -10.03 -5.37
N GLY A 117 14.94 -10.44 -4.10
CA GLY A 117 15.78 -9.96 -3.00
C GLY A 117 15.61 -8.48 -2.66
N LYS A 118 14.50 -7.84 -3.07
CA LYS A 118 14.33 -6.38 -2.94
C LYS A 118 12.95 -5.94 -2.50
N ILE A 119 11.88 -6.65 -2.90
CA ILE A 119 10.51 -6.21 -2.62
C ILE A 119 9.84 -7.18 -1.66
N LYS A 120 9.56 -6.72 -0.45
CA LYS A 120 8.75 -7.46 0.53
C LYS A 120 7.28 -7.34 0.16
N ARG A 121 6.55 -8.43 0.33
CA ARG A 121 5.13 -8.54 0.05
C ARG A 121 4.38 -8.95 1.29
N PHE A 122 3.25 -8.30 1.53
CA PHE A 122 2.40 -8.53 2.68
C PHE A 122 0.95 -8.59 2.24
N TRP A 123 0.20 -9.53 2.80
CA TRP A 123 -1.25 -9.56 2.68
C TRP A 123 -1.88 -8.94 3.92
N VAL A 124 -2.88 -8.08 3.71
CA VAL A 124 -3.71 -7.51 4.77
C VAL A 124 -5.17 -7.92 4.50
N GLY A 125 -5.86 -8.42 5.53
CA GLY A 125 -7.25 -8.88 5.42
C GLY A 125 -7.40 -10.33 4.95
N GLY A 126 -8.64 -10.73 4.67
CA GLY A 126 -9.07 -12.12 4.46
C GLY A 126 -9.56 -12.83 5.73
N VAL A 127 -10.37 -13.87 5.56
CA VAL A 127 -10.82 -14.76 6.66
C VAL A 127 -9.84 -15.92 6.78
N GLY A 128 -9.14 -16.00 7.92
CA GLY A 128 -8.29 -17.13 8.30
C GLY A 128 -6.79 -16.83 8.25
N GLU A 129 -6.08 -17.22 9.33
CA GLU A 129 -4.62 -17.14 9.54
C GLU A 129 -4.07 -15.83 10.09
N ASN A 130 -4.57 -15.47 11.28
CA ASN A 130 -3.65 -15.02 12.34
C ASN A 130 -2.70 -16.17 12.70
N THR A 131 -1.68 -16.45 11.89
CA THR A 131 -0.54 -17.22 12.37
C THR A 131 0.32 -16.25 13.15
N VAL A 132 0.02 -16.15 14.45
CA VAL A 132 0.92 -15.58 15.45
C VAL A 132 2.25 -16.31 15.28
N LEU A 133 3.24 -15.64 14.69
CA LEU A 133 4.62 -16.11 14.80
C LEU A 133 4.99 -15.91 16.26
N GLU A 134 5.01 -17.01 17.02
CA GLU A 134 5.53 -17.01 18.38
C GLU A 134 6.94 -16.38 18.41
N PRO A 135 7.27 -15.60 19.45
CA PRO A 135 8.61 -15.04 19.57
C PRO A 135 9.62 -16.18 19.64
N ARG A 136 10.58 -16.19 18.70
CA ARG A 136 11.76 -17.05 18.80
C ARG A 136 12.50 -16.69 20.08
N VAL A 137 12.36 -17.52 21.10
CA VAL A 137 13.30 -17.56 22.23
C VAL A 137 14.54 -18.29 21.71
N SER A 138 15.61 -17.53 21.49
CA SER A 138 16.94 -18.11 21.23
C SER A 138 17.59 -18.51 22.57
N PRO A 139 18.40 -19.60 22.58
CA PRO A 139 19.05 -20.12 23.79
C PRO A 139 20.12 -19.20 24.37
#